data_AF-A0A9E6DSV6-F1
#
_entry.id   AF-A0A9E6DSV6-F1
#
_cell.length_a   1.000
_cell.length_b   1.000
_cell.length_c   1.000
_cell.angle_alpha   90.00
_cell.angle_beta   90.00
_cell.angle_gamma   90.00
#
_symmetry.space_group_name_H-M   'P 1'
#
loop_
_entity.id
_entity.type
_entity.pdbx_description
1 polymer ?
#
loop_
_entity_poly.entity_id
_entity_poly.type
_entity_poly.pdbx_seq_one_letter_code
_entity_poly.pdbx_strand_id
1 'polypeptide(L)'
;MIVGSGATWKKVRNILDKHNRSISVMQSDNIFSVGGSVSVNVHGWQVGMPPIASTILDMKILTAEGQIIKISPVQDPELFRAVIGGYGLFGVIIEVTFITLPNNLLQYNAKFMPADEFAKNYKKFVTKNPKAELAYGRLLVDKKHLFEEVGLFWYERSNRQNGSDINRQPLKEESLIAIKRGVFRFSQYTNIGKKVRWLAEKKYSLIRAKGKAISRNNAMNADIHILWPLYGDNKDILHEYFVPKNKLNDFLSLFKRQVIKFDMNILNVTIREVKKDDISMLPFAKEDMFALVCLFSQKQNQQNETKMENFTKSILDDLLKLDGTFYLPYRLHYSQDQLLNAYPDLPNWLKYKKQIDPELVFDSKFYQYIVKYNQSELN
;
A
#
# COMPACT_ATOMS: atom_id res chain seq x y z
N MET A 1 9.23 19.49 4.90
CA MET A 1 8.99 19.10 6.31
C MET A 1 10.12 18.19 6.72
N ILE A 2 10.74 18.43 7.86
CA ILE A 2 11.77 17.56 8.43
C ILE A 2 11.13 16.79 9.58
N VAL A 3 11.33 15.48 9.65
CA VAL A 3 10.69 14.62 10.65
C VAL A 3 11.61 13.48 11.08
N GLY A 4 11.62 13.18 12.38
CA GLY A 4 12.29 12.00 12.92
C GLY A 4 11.57 10.70 12.49
N SER A 5 12.34 9.66 12.18
CA SER A 5 11.84 8.41 11.60
C SER A 5 10.85 7.66 12.50
N GLY A 6 10.96 7.81 13.82
CA GLY A 6 10.04 7.19 14.79
C GLY A 6 8.66 7.87 14.90
N ALA A 7 8.46 9.04 14.28
CA ALA A 7 7.15 9.70 14.28
C ALA A 7 6.13 8.87 13.48
N THR A 8 4.87 8.84 13.91
CA THR A 8 3.79 8.20 13.15
C THR A 8 3.14 9.19 12.19
N TRP A 9 2.53 8.70 11.10
CA TRP A 9 1.79 9.56 10.19
C TRP A 9 0.62 10.29 10.86
N LYS A 10 0.03 9.74 11.92
CA LYS A 10 -0.98 10.41 12.76
C LYS A 10 -0.42 11.69 13.38
N LYS A 11 0.75 11.60 14.02
CA LYS A 11 1.43 12.76 14.63
C LYS A 11 1.83 13.78 13.55
N VAL A 12 2.39 13.31 12.43
CA VAL A 12 2.80 14.16 11.31
C VAL A 12 1.62 14.95 10.73
N ARG A 13 0.51 14.28 10.40
CA ARG A 13 -0.68 14.95 9.87
C ARG A 13 -1.26 15.97 10.84
N ASN A 14 -1.33 15.64 12.14
CA ASN A 14 -1.81 16.58 13.17
C ASN A 14 -0.99 17.89 13.20
N ILE A 15 0.32 17.82 12.96
CA ILE A 15 1.17 19.00 12.87
C ILE A 15 0.93 19.71 11.52
N LEU A 16 1.00 18.99 10.40
CA LEU A 16 0.85 19.59 9.07
C LEU A 16 -0.51 20.29 8.89
N ASP A 17 -1.59 19.78 9.48
CA ASP A 17 -2.91 20.37 9.43
C ASP A 17 -2.94 21.82 9.99
N LYS A 18 -2.22 22.06 11.09
CA LYS A 18 -2.04 23.39 11.71
C LYS A 18 -1.36 24.39 10.77
N HIS A 19 -0.55 23.90 9.83
CA HIS A 19 0.16 24.71 8.84
C HIS A 19 -0.51 24.74 7.47
N ASN A 20 -1.75 24.25 7.34
CA ASN A 20 -2.44 24.11 6.05
C ASN A 20 -1.65 23.24 5.03
N ARG A 21 -0.89 22.27 5.53
CA ARG A 21 -0.10 21.34 4.73
C ARG A 21 -0.62 19.92 4.89
N SER A 22 -0.23 19.06 3.96
CA SER A 22 -0.57 17.66 3.92
C SER A 22 0.62 16.85 3.42
N ILE A 23 0.77 15.61 3.90
CA ILE A 23 1.86 14.73 3.46
C ILE A 23 1.65 14.31 2.00
N SER A 24 2.69 14.37 1.16
CA SER A 24 2.55 14.13 -0.27
C SER A 24 2.09 12.71 -0.57
N VAL A 25 2.78 11.68 -0.07
CA VAL A 25 2.44 10.26 -0.23
C VAL A 25 2.52 9.56 1.12
N MET A 26 1.52 8.73 1.42
CA MET A 26 1.51 7.81 2.57
C MET A 26 0.54 6.66 2.28
N GLN A 27 0.75 5.52 2.91
CA GLN A 27 -0.21 4.41 2.94
C GLN A 27 -1.55 4.82 3.58
N SER A 28 -2.58 3.99 3.43
CA SER A 28 -3.93 4.32 3.91
C SER A 28 -3.98 4.62 5.41
N ASP A 29 -3.31 3.81 6.21
CA ASP A 29 -3.42 3.88 7.66
C ASP A 29 -2.31 4.77 8.24
N ASN A 30 -2.67 5.52 9.28
CA ASN A 30 -1.80 6.57 9.81
C ASN A 30 -0.99 6.17 11.06
N ILE A 31 -1.07 4.91 11.49
CA ILE A 31 -0.41 4.43 12.72
C ILE A 31 1.08 4.10 12.52
N PHE A 32 1.52 3.94 11.28
CA PHE A 32 2.87 3.51 10.96
C PHE A 32 3.90 4.63 11.17
N SER A 33 5.12 4.23 11.50
CA SER A 33 6.26 5.15 11.60
C SER A 33 6.71 5.64 10.22
N VAL A 34 7.29 6.83 10.17
CA VAL A 34 7.87 7.41 8.96
C VAL A 34 9.00 6.52 8.43
N GLY A 35 9.95 6.14 9.30
CA GLY A 35 11.09 5.31 8.94
C GLY A 35 10.66 3.97 8.34
N GLY A 36 9.75 3.27 9.03
CA GLY A 36 9.22 2.00 8.52
C GLY A 36 8.52 2.14 7.18
N SER A 37 7.84 3.28 6.95
CA SER A 37 7.18 3.56 5.66
C SER A 37 8.18 3.80 4.52
N VAL A 38 9.32 4.46 4.81
CA VAL A 38 10.40 4.62 3.83
C VAL A 38 11.13 3.30 3.58
N SER A 39 11.38 2.51 4.63
CA SER A 39 12.05 1.20 4.54
C SER A 39 11.31 0.20 3.67
N VAL A 40 9.99 0.34 3.51
CA VAL A 40 9.20 -0.51 2.60
C VAL A 40 8.77 0.23 1.33
N ASN A 41 9.16 1.49 1.16
CA ASN A 41 8.80 2.34 0.02
C ASN A 41 7.27 2.41 -0.24
N VAL A 42 6.50 2.73 0.81
CA VAL A 42 5.02 2.74 0.73
C VAL A 42 4.46 3.55 -0.43
N HIS A 43 3.25 3.19 -0.84
CA HIS A 43 2.38 4.00 -1.68
C HIS A 43 0.96 4.03 -1.09
N GLY A 44 0.06 4.81 -1.67
CA GLY A 44 -1.26 5.05 -1.10
C GLY A 44 -2.36 5.29 -2.12
N TRP A 45 -3.25 6.23 -1.79
CA TRP A 45 -4.36 6.62 -2.66
C TRP A 45 -4.03 7.79 -3.58
N GLN A 46 -2.82 8.33 -3.50
CA GLN A 46 -2.46 9.58 -4.14
C GLN A 46 -2.37 9.41 -5.66
N VAL A 47 -3.30 10.06 -6.36
CA VAL A 47 -3.50 9.91 -7.80
C VAL A 47 -2.27 10.43 -8.53
N GLY A 48 -1.80 9.68 -9.52
CA GLY A 48 -0.70 10.12 -10.36
C GLY A 48 0.66 10.23 -9.67
N MET A 49 0.82 9.67 -8.47
CA MET A 49 2.07 9.71 -7.72
C MET A 49 2.83 8.37 -7.80
N PRO A 50 4.18 8.40 -7.90
CA PRO A 50 5.01 7.24 -7.59
C PRO A 50 4.96 6.90 -6.10
N PRO A 51 5.67 5.84 -5.66
CA PRO A 51 5.87 5.55 -4.25
C PRO A 51 6.49 6.71 -3.47
N ILE A 52 6.51 6.59 -2.14
CA ILE A 52 6.94 7.62 -1.21
C ILE A 52 8.34 8.17 -1.51
N ALA A 53 9.21 7.35 -2.11
CA ALA A 53 10.53 7.72 -2.61
C ALA A 53 10.53 9.07 -3.34
N SER A 54 9.54 9.27 -4.22
CA SER A 54 9.39 10.47 -5.07
C SER A 54 9.15 11.78 -4.31
N THR A 55 8.92 11.69 -3.01
CA THR A 55 8.59 12.83 -2.16
C THR A 55 9.69 13.14 -1.14
N ILE A 56 10.77 12.36 -1.13
CA ILE A 56 11.90 12.52 -0.22
C ILE A 56 12.93 13.44 -0.89
N LEU A 57 13.32 14.51 -0.18
CA LEU A 57 14.40 15.41 -0.59
C LEU A 57 15.75 14.90 -0.09
N ASP A 58 15.82 14.49 1.17
CA ASP A 58 17.01 13.94 1.79
C ASP A 58 16.67 13.12 3.05
N MET A 59 17.64 12.34 3.53
CA MET A 59 17.57 11.59 4.78
C MET A 59 18.89 11.70 5.55
N LYS A 60 18.82 11.57 6.86
CA LYS A 60 19.98 11.23 7.71
C LYS A 60 19.86 9.78 8.15
N ILE A 61 20.95 9.04 8.03
CA ILE A 61 21.02 7.63 8.45
C ILE A 61 22.20 7.40 9.39
N LEU A 62 22.06 6.42 10.30
CA LEU A 62 23.16 5.84 11.06
C LEU A 62 23.69 4.62 10.29
N THR A 63 24.97 4.64 9.92
CA THR A 63 25.63 3.54 9.20
C THR A 63 26.07 2.41 10.15
N ALA A 64 26.57 1.31 9.58
CA ALA A 64 27.05 0.16 10.36
C ALA A 64 28.30 0.52 11.20
N GLU A 65 29.08 1.49 10.75
CA GLU A 65 30.26 2.04 11.43
C GLU A 65 29.88 3.05 12.55
N GLY A 66 28.58 3.30 12.77
CA GLY A 66 28.10 4.24 13.78
C GLY A 66 28.17 5.71 13.36
N GLN A 67 28.35 6.00 12.06
CA GLN A 67 28.40 7.37 11.55
C GLN A 67 27.01 7.88 11.16
N ILE A 68 26.75 9.17 11.41
CA ILE A 68 25.53 9.83 10.90
C ILE A 68 25.88 10.56 9.62
N ILE A 69 25.35 10.10 8.50
CA ILE A 69 25.56 10.72 7.19
C ILE A 69 24.25 11.22 6.60
N LYS A 70 24.34 12.21 5.71
CA LYS A 70 23.22 12.74 4.93
C LYS A 70 23.27 12.14 3.52
N ILE A 71 22.14 11.61 3.07
CA ILE A 71 21.96 11.02 1.74
C ILE A 71 20.79 11.70 1.02
N SER A 72 20.89 11.83 -0.30
CA SER A 72 19.87 12.47 -1.15
C SER A 72 20.03 12.01 -2.61
N PRO A 73 19.12 12.37 -3.53
CA PRO A 73 19.28 12.07 -4.95
C PRO A 73 20.56 12.61 -5.60
N VAL A 74 21.26 13.56 -4.96
CA VAL A 74 22.50 14.18 -5.46
C VAL A 74 23.71 13.97 -4.54
N GLN A 75 23.50 13.41 -3.34
CA GLN A 75 24.54 13.15 -2.35
C GLN A 75 24.44 11.70 -1.93
N ASP A 76 25.40 10.89 -2.36
CA ASP A 76 25.36 9.43 -2.24
C ASP A 76 24.05 8.83 -2.80
N PRO A 77 23.81 9.02 -4.12
CA PRO A 77 22.56 8.61 -4.75
C PRO A 77 22.38 7.09 -4.69
N GLU A 78 23.45 6.30 -4.75
CA GLU A 78 23.35 4.85 -4.70
C GLU A 78 22.83 4.38 -3.33
N LEU A 79 23.39 4.88 -2.24
CA LEU A 79 22.91 4.58 -0.89
C LEU A 79 21.49 5.10 -0.66
N PHE A 80 21.16 6.28 -1.21
CA PHE A 80 19.81 6.82 -1.18
C PHE A 80 18.77 5.86 -1.80
N ARG A 81 19.07 5.33 -2.99
CA ARG A 81 18.20 4.37 -3.69
C ARG A 81 18.14 3.01 -2.97
N ALA A 82 19.22 2.62 -2.30
CA ALA A 82 19.30 1.36 -1.55
C ALA A 82 18.49 1.39 -0.24
N VAL A 83 18.56 2.50 0.51
CA VAL A 83 17.85 2.67 1.79
C VAL A 83 16.33 2.69 1.61
N ILE A 84 15.84 3.29 0.52
CA ILE A 84 14.40 3.34 0.22
C ILE A 84 13.93 1.99 -0.31
N GLY A 85 12.97 1.37 0.38
CA GLY A 85 12.67 -0.04 0.13
C GLY A 85 13.83 -0.96 0.53
N GLY A 86 14.74 -0.49 1.39
CA GLY A 86 15.90 -1.25 1.86
C GLY A 86 15.63 -2.13 3.07
N TYR A 87 14.40 -2.12 3.59
CA TYR A 87 13.95 -2.95 4.72
C TYR A 87 14.78 -2.79 6.00
N GLY A 88 15.48 -1.65 6.16
CA GLY A 88 16.35 -1.36 7.30
C GLY A 88 17.75 -1.99 7.21
N LEU A 89 18.13 -2.53 6.05
CA LEU A 89 19.37 -3.29 5.88
C LEU A 89 20.59 -2.41 5.55
N PHE A 90 20.43 -1.14 5.20
CA PHE A 90 21.54 -0.25 4.84
C PHE A 90 21.79 0.88 5.86
N GLY A 91 21.23 0.76 7.06
CA GLY A 91 21.32 1.79 8.09
C GLY A 91 20.00 2.08 8.77
N VAL A 92 20.10 2.74 9.93
CA VAL A 92 18.93 3.23 10.66
C VAL A 92 18.59 4.63 10.16
N ILE A 93 17.43 4.79 9.52
CA ILE A 93 16.92 6.11 9.16
C ILE A 93 16.64 6.89 10.45
N ILE A 94 17.22 8.08 10.60
CA ILE A 94 17.05 8.95 11.77
C ILE A 94 16.05 10.06 11.47
N GLU A 95 16.20 10.69 10.30
CA GLU A 95 15.46 11.88 9.90
C GLU A 95 15.18 11.82 8.40
N VAL A 96 14.00 12.30 8.00
CA VAL A 96 13.61 12.39 6.60
C VAL A 96 13.05 13.77 6.29
N THR A 97 13.47 14.35 5.17
CA THR A 97 12.95 15.60 4.64
C THR A 97 11.98 15.31 3.50
N PHE A 98 10.71 15.67 3.67
CA PHE A 98 9.65 15.45 2.68
C PHE A 98 9.17 16.74 2.02
N ILE A 99 8.82 16.61 0.74
CA ILE A 99 7.89 17.49 0.04
C ILE A 99 6.51 17.34 0.69
N THR A 100 5.81 18.47 0.89
CA THR A 100 4.42 18.48 1.36
C THR A 100 3.54 19.16 0.32
N LEU A 101 2.23 18.94 0.39
CA LEU A 101 1.24 19.57 -0.48
C LEU A 101 0.32 20.50 0.32
N PRO A 102 -0.40 21.43 -0.33
CA PRO A 102 -1.50 22.15 0.30
C PRO A 102 -2.57 21.20 0.84
N ASN A 103 -3.15 21.52 2.00
CA ASN A 103 -4.24 20.75 2.60
C ASN A 103 -5.59 21.15 1.98
N ASN A 104 -5.78 20.83 0.70
CA ASN A 104 -6.96 21.23 -0.06
C ASN A 104 -8.26 20.65 0.49
N LEU A 105 -9.37 21.34 0.26
CA LEU A 105 -10.71 20.79 0.47
C LEU A 105 -11.08 19.88 -0.70
N LEU A 106 -11.46 18.65 -0.39
CA LEU A 106 -11.77 17.61 -1.34
C LEU A 106 -13.23 17.16 -1.23
N GLN A 107 -13.92 17.12 -2.36
CA GLN A 107 -15.23 16.51 -2.52
C GLN A 107 -15.08 15.01 -2.77
N TYR A 108 -15.80 14.19 -2.00
CA TYR A 108 -15.82 12.74 -2.19
C TYR A 108 -16.84 12.34 -3.25
N ASN A 109 -16.47 11.39 -4.10
CA ASN A 109 -17.31 10.80 -5.13
C ASN A 109 -17.22 9.27 -5.07
N ALA A 110 -18.29 8.61 -5.51
CA ALA A 110 -18.39 7.15 -5.55
C ALA A 110 -19.16 6.70 -6.79
N LYS A 111 -18.72 5.63 -7.45
CA LYS A 111 -19.43 4.97 -8.54
C LYS A 111 -19.25 3.46 -8.45
N PHE A 112 -20.32 2.71 -8.69
CA PHE A 112 -20.29 1.25 -8.78
C PHE A 112 -20.49 0.80 -10.23
N MET A 113 -19.82 -0.27 -10.63
CA MET A 113 -19.81 -0.79 -12.01
C MET A 113 -19.35 -2.25 -12.06
N PRO A 114 -19.54 -2.95 -13.19
CA PRO A 114 -18.85 -4.22 -13.45
C PRO A 114 -17.32 -4.08 -13.30
N ALA A 115 -16.65 -5.10 -12.76
CA ALA A 115 -15.22 -5.00 -12.45
C ALA A 115 -14.32 -4.84 -13.68
N ASP A 116 -14.71 -5.40 -14.82
CA ASP A 116 -14.01 -5.29 -16.10
C ASP A 116 -14.03 -3.86 -16.69
N GLU A 117 -14.98 -3.02 -16.24
CA GLU A 117 -15.03 -1.60 -16.58
C GLU A 117 -14.16 -0.71 -15.68
N PHE A 118 -13.52 -1.25 -14.64
CA PHE A 118 -12.79 -0.46 -13.64
C PHE A 118 -11.73 0.44 -14.27
N ALA A 119 -10.80 -0.13 -15.04
CA ALA A 119 -9.67 0.61 -15.60
C ALA A 119 -10.13 1.74 -16.53
N LYS A 120 -11.18 1.49 -17.33
CA LYS A 120 -11.81 2.49 -18.21
C LYS A 120 -12.41 3.65 -17.41
N ASN A 121 -13.17 3.35 -16.36
CA ASN A 121 -13.80 4.38 -15.53
C ASN A 121 -12.76 5.11 -14.65
N TYR A 122 -11.74 4.43 -14.16
CA TYR A 122 -10.62 5.05 -13.44
C TYR A 122 -9.92 6.08 -14.34
N LYS A 123 -9.59 5.70 -15.59
CA LYS A 123 -9.00 6.64 -16.56
C LYS A 123 -9.89 7.85 -16.80
N LYS A 124 -11.21 7.65 -16.91
CA LYS A 124 -12.19 8.72 -17.19
C LYS A 124 -12.34 9.69 -16.01
N PHE A 125 -12.56 9.18 -14.80
CA PHE A 125 -12.93 10.01 -13.64
C PHE A 125 -11.73 10.45 -12.79
N VAL A 126 -10.62 9.72 -12.87
CA VAL A 126 -9.43 9.94 -12.03
C VAL A 126 -8.25 10.39 -12.88
N THR A 127 -7.70 9.52 -13.75
CA THR A 127 -6.45 9.83 -14.46
C THR A 127 -6.55 11.08 -15.35
N LYS A 128 -7.68 11.27 -16.05
CA LYS A 128 -7.92 12.45 -16.90
C LYS A 128 -8.45 13.67 -16.13
N ASN A 129 -8.65 13.56 -14.82
CA ASN A 129 -9.22 14.62 -14.00
C ASN A 129 -8.11 15.36 -13.23
N PRO A 130 -7.74 16.58 -13.61
CA PRO A 130 -6.68 17.34 -12.93
C PRO A 130 -7.06 17.79 -11.51
N LYS A 131 -8.32 17.62 -11.09
CA LYS A 131 -8.77 17.89 -9.73
C LYS A 131 -8.69 16.68 -8.81
N ALA A 132 -8.58 15.46 -9.34
CA ALA A 132 -8.51 14.26 -8.53
C ALA A 132 -7.17 14.20 -7.78
N GLU A 133 -7.23 14.06 -6.46
CA GLU A 133 -6.03 13.97 -5.60
C GLU A 133 -5.87 12.61 -4.93
N LEU A 134 -6.99 11.97 -4.57
CA LEU A 134 -6.99 10.65 -3.92
C LEU A 134 -8.00 9.75 -4.62
N ALA A 135 -7.66 8.48 -4.85
CA ALA A 135 -8.60 7.50 -5.38
C ALA A 135 -8.24 6.06 -4.98
N TYR A 136 -9.26 5.22 -4.88
CA TYR A 136 -9.12 3.79 -4.71
C TYR A 136 -10.36 3.05 -5.24
N GLY A 137 -10.16 1.79 -5.63
CA GLY A 137 -11.21 0.84 -5.96
C GLY A 137 -11.43 -0.17 -4.84
N ARG A 138 -12.63 -0.76 -4.76
CA ARG A 138 -12.92 -1.91 -3.89
C ARG A 138 -13.74 -2.95 -4.63
N LEU A 139 -13.26 -4.19 -4.66
CA LEU A 139 -13.96 -5.29 -5.32
C LEU A 139 -14.96 -5.96 -4.38
N LEU A 140 -16.03 -6.47 -4.98
CA LEU A 140 -16.93 -7.42 -4.35
C LEU A 140 -16.22 -8.75 -4.08
N VAL A 141 -16.22 -9.20 -2.82
CA VAL A 141 -15.55 -10.42 -2.35
C VAL A 141 -16.53 -11.53 -1.92
N ASP A 142 -17.81 -11.37 -2.22
CA ASP A 142 -18.82 -12.44 -2.07
C ASP A 142 -18.43 -13.67 -2.89
N LYS A 143 -18.48 -14.87 -2.30
CA LYS A 143 -18.10 -16.11 -3.00
C LYS A 143 -18.91 -16.36 -4.28
N LYS A 144 -20.19 -15.97 -4.32
CA LYS A 144 -21.06 -16.20 -5.49
C LYS A 144 -20.79 -15.22 -6.64
N HIS A 145 -20.46 -13.98 -6.30
CA HIS A 145 -20.28 -12.87 -7.24
C HIS A 145 -18.86 -12.31 -7.19
N LEU A 146 -17.88 -13.18 -6.94
CA LEU A 146 -16.51 -12.80 -6.65
C LEU A 146 -15.93 -12.00 -7.82
N PHE A 147 -15.51 -10.77 -7.53
CA PHE A 147 -14.94 -9.81 -8.49
C PHE A 147 -15.85 -9.47 -9.69
N GLU A 148 -17.18 -9.63 -9.57
CA GLU A 148 -18.10 -9.22 -10.65
C GLU A 148 -18.37 -7.71 -10.63
N GLU A 149 -18.28 -7.09 -9.45
CA GLU A 149 -18.57 -5.67 -9.26
C GLU A 149 -17.44 -4.98 -8.51
N VAL A 150 -17.27 -3.69 -8.80
CA VAL A 150 -16.27 -2.81 -8.17
C VAL A 150 -16.90 -1.46 -7.82
N GLY A 151 -16.47 -0.89 -6.70
CA GLY A 151 -16.70 0.50 -6.35
C GLY A 151 -15.45 1.32 -6.63
N LEU A 152 -15.57 2.38 -7.41
CA LEU A 152 -14.54 3.42 -7.59
C LEU A 152 -14.88 4.60 -6.69
N PHE A 153 -13.90 5.01 -5.88
CA PHE A 153 -14.02 6.14 -4.96
C PHE A 153 -12.88 7.11 -5.22
N TRP A 154 -13.19 8.40 -5.31
CA TRP A 154 -12.17 9.41 -5.53
C TRP A 154 -12.54 10.74 -4.89
N TYR A 155 -11.51 11.55 -4.67
CA TYR A 155 -11.59 12.84 -4.01
C TYR A 155 -11.06 13.90 -4.96
N GLU A 156 -11.88 14.92 -5.23
CA GLU A 156 -11.53 16.01 -6.14
C GLU A 156 -11.44 17.34 -5.40
N ARG A 157 -10.48 18.20 -5.78
CA ARG A 157 -10.42 19.58 -5.30
C ARG A 157 -11.75 20.29 -5.50
N SER A 158 -12.30 20.82 -4.40
CA SER A 158 -13.51 21.63 -4.44
C SER A 158 -13.23 23.03 -4.98
N ASN A 159 -14.11 23.54 -5.85
CA ASN A 159 -14.05 24.91 -6.35
C ASN A 159 -14.43 25.97 -5.30
N ARG A 160 -14.95 25.58 -4.12
CA ARG A 160 -15.35 26.52 -3.07
C ARG A 160 -14.10 27.00 -2.30
N GLN A 161 -13.36 27.94 -2.90
CA GLN A 161 -12.32 28.74 -2.25
C GLN A 161 -12.83 30.17 -1.97
N ASN A 162 -13.99 30.33 -1.31
CA ASN A 162 -14.34 31.65 -0.81
C ASN A 162 -13.98 31.74 0.68
N GLY A 163 -12.93 32.53 0.92
CA GLY A 163 -12.86 33.57 1.95
C GLY A 163 -13.13 33.14 3.39
N SER A 164 -12.08 33.25 4.21
CA SER A 164 -12.10 33.61 5.64
C SER A 164 -12.90 32.79 6.67
N ASP A 165 -13.83 31.92 6.29
CA ASP A 165 -14.63 31.10 7.23
C ASP A 165 -14.73 29.63 6.80
N ILE A 166 -13.62 29.05 6.33
CA ILE A 166 -13.52 27.58 6.33
C ILE A 166 -13.34 27.20 7.79
N ASN A 167 -14.47 26.94 8.45
CA ASN A 167 -14.55 26.19 9.70
C ASN A 167 -14.00 24.78 9.38
N ARG A 168 -12.65 24.69 9.26
CA ARG A 168 -11.91 23.49 8.91
C ARG A 168 -12.26 22.54 10.02
N GLN A 169 -13.08 21.56 9.69
CA GLN A 169 -13.48 20.58 10.69
C GLN A 169 -12.20 20.03 11.29
N PRO A 170 -12.06 20.06 12.62
CA PRO A 170 -10.89 19.50 13.27
C PRO A 170 -10.71 18.07 12.77
N LEU A 171 -9.48 17.57 12.78
CA LEU A 171 -9.21 16.19 12.41
C LEU A 171 -10.19 15.28 13.16
N LYS A 172 -11.14 14.70 12.43
CA LYS A 172 -12.22 13.94 13.04
C LYS A 172 -11.69 12.56 13.33
N GLU A 173 -11.69 12.16 14.59
CA GLU A 173 -11.56 10.75 14.92
C GLU A 173 -12.63 9.95 14.20
N GLU A 174 -12.26 8.77 13.69
CA GLU A 174 -13.18 8.01 12.87
C GLU A 174 -14.39 7.57 13.71
N SER A 175 -15.59 8.00 13.32
CA SER A 175 -16.83 7.62 14.01
C SER A 175 -17.30 6.22 13.58
N LEU A 176 -18.01 5.52 14.48
CA LEU A 176 -18.61 4.21 14.25
C LEU A 176 -17.61 3.05 14.04
N ILE A 177 -16.39 3.16 14.57
CA ILE A 177 -15.35 2.12 14.49
C ILE A 177 -15.89 0.76 14.94
N ALA A 178 -16.60 0.70 16.06
CA ALA A 178 -17.16 -0.55 16.59
C ALA A 178 -18.19 -1.20 15.64
N ILE A 179 -19.06 -0.40 15.02
CA ILE A 179 -20.07 -0.89 14.06
C ILE A 179 -19.40 -1.35 12.77
N LYS A 180 -18.49 -0.55 12.21
CA LYS A 180 -17.71 -0.91 11.02
C LYS A 180 -16.89 -2.17 11.24
N ARG A 181 -16.27 -2.31 12.42
CA ARG A 181 -15.54 -3.51 12.86
C ARG A 181 -16.47 -4.70 13.00
N GLY A 182 -17.65 -4.54 13.60
CA GLY A 182 -18.64 -5.61 13.73
C GLY A 182 -19.09 -6.15 12.38
N VAL A 183 -19.46 -5.26 11.45
CA VAL A 183 -19.84 -5.62 10.07
C VAL A 183 -18.65 -6.26 9.32
N PHE A 184 -17.45 -5.73 9.49
CA PHE A 184 -16.23 -6.30 8.92
C PHE A 184 -15.97 -7.71 9.45
N ARG A 185 -16.07 -7.94 10.76
CA ARG A 185 -15.82 -9.25 11.37
C ARG A 185 -16.92 -10.26 11.05
N PHE A 186 -18.18 -9.83 10.91
CA PHE A 186 -19.23 -10.72 10.42
C PHE A 186 -18.92 -11.27 9.01
N SER A 187 -18.26 -10.48 8.16
CA SER A 187 -17.81 -10.91 6.83
C SER A 187 -16.70 -11.97 6.84
N GLN A 188 -16.00 -12.12 7.97
CA GLN A 188 -14.96 -13.13 8.17
C GLN A 188 -15.54 -14.53 8.32
N TYR A 189 -16.67 -14.66 9.02
CA TYR A 189 -17.25 -15.95 9.39
C TYR A 189 -18.28 -16.46 8.39
N THR A 190 -18.97 -15.57 7.66
CA THR A 190 -20.05 -15.97 6.75
C THR A 190 -20.04 -15.23 5.43
N ASN A 191 -20.49 -15.90 4.37
CA ASN A 191 -20.68 -15.27 3.07
C ASN A 191 -21.81 -14.22 3.07
N ILE A 192 -22.84 -14.43 3.91
CA ILE A 192 -23.90 -13.44 4.15
C ILE A 192 -23.30 -12.15 4.70
N GLY A 193 -22.31 -12.24 5.61
CA GLY A 193 -21.62 -11.07 6.12
C GLY A 193 -20.86 -10.28 5.06
N LYS A 194 -20.27 -10.95 4.06
CA LYS A 194 -19.64 -10.28 2.92
C LYS A 194 -20.66 -9.48 2.10
N LYS A 195 -21.84 -10.05 1.85
CA LYS A 195 -22.95 -9.37 1.16
C LYS A 195 -23.47 -8.17 1.93
N VAL A 196 -23.75 -8.35 3.23
CA VAL A 196 -24.23 -7.26 4.11
C VAL A 196 -23.21 -6.13 4.16
N ARG A 197 -21.93 -6.45 4.34
CA ARG A 197 -20.85 -5.47 4.32
C ARG A 197 -20.83 -4.69 3.01
N TRP A 198 -20.91 -5.37 1.87
CA TRP A 198 -20.91 -4.72 0.57
C TRP A 198 -22.07 -3.76 0.38
N LEU A 199 -23.30 -4.18 0.72
CA LEU A 199 -24.49 -3.31 0.66
C LEU A 199 -24.37 -2.09 1.58
N ALA A 200 -23.85 -2.29 2.79
CA ALA A 200 -23.61 -1.20 3.75
C ALA A 200 -22.55 -0.21 3.23
N GLU A 201 -21.43 -0.71 2.69
CA GLU A 201 -20.37 0.11 2.09
C GLU A 201 -20.90 0.92 0.89
N LYS A 202 -21.73 0.32 0.02
CA LYS A 202 -22.41 1.03 -1.07
C LYS A 202 -23.26 2.18 -0.56
N LYS A 203 -24.20 1.89 0.33
CA LYS A 203 -25.14 2.88 0.87
C LYS A 203 -24.40 4.02 1.56
N TYR A 204 -23.41 3.70 2.40
CA TYR A 204 -22.58 4.68 3.09
C TYR A 204 -21.82 5.57 2.10
N SER A 205 -21.21 4.99 1.07
CA SER A 205 -20.42 5.74 0.09
C SER A 205 -21.31 6.69 -0.72
N LEU A 206 -22.50 6.27 -1.13
CA LEU A 206 -23.45 7.12 -1.86
C LEU A 206 -23.98 8.27 -0.98
N ILE A 207 -24.20 8.03 0.31
CA ILE A 207 -24.56 9.09 1.27
C ILE A 207 -23.38 10.07 1.44
N ARG A 208 -22.16 9.56 1.62
CA ARG A 208 -20.94 10.36 1.76
C ARG A 208 -20.68 11.23 0.54
N ALA A 209 -21.00 10.75 -0.66
CA ALA A 209 -20.85 11.51 -1.91
C ALA A 209 -21.73 12.78 -1.95
N LYS A 210 -22.84 12.80 -1.21
CA LYS A 210 -23.69 13.98 -1.02
C LYS A 210 -23.23 14.89 0.13
N GLY A 211 -22.17 14.49 0.85
CA GLY A 211 -21.64 15.22 2.00
C GLY A 211 -20.83 16.46 1.60
N LYS A 212 -20.42 17.22 2.63
CA LYS A 212 -19.54 18.39 2.48
C LYS A 212 -18.11 17.96 2.14
N ALA A 213 -17.38 18.83 1.44
CA ALA A 213 -15.95 18.67 1.22
C ALA A 213 -15.19 18.60 2.56
N ILE A 214 -14.12 17.81 2.60
CA ILE A 214 -13.25 17.62 3.77
C ILE A 214 -11.80 17.95 3.41
N SER A 215 -10.97 18.29 4.39
CA SER A 215 -9.55 18.52 4.12
C SER A 215 -8.86 17.23 3.63
N ARG A 216 -7.81 17.38 2.84
CA ARG A 216 -6.97 16.25 2.38
C ARG A 216 -6.45 15.41 3.55
N ASN A 217 -6.04 16.03 4.64
CA ASN A 217 -5.63 15.31 5.85
C ASN A 217 -6.77 14.48 6.46
N ASN A 218 -8.00 14.99 6.47
CA ASN A 218 -9.18 14.23 6.90
C ASN A 218 -9.52 13.08 5.93
N ALA A 219 -9.34 13.30 4.62
CA ALA A 219 -9.55 12.25 3.62
C ALA A 219 -8.55 11.08 3.78
N MET A 220 -7.32 11.38 4.20
CA MET A 220 -6.28 10.39 4.52
C MET A 220 -6.30 9.93 6.00
N ASN A 221 -7.43 10.09 6.69
CA ASN A 221 -7.60 9.66 8.08
C ASN A 221 -8.28 8.29 8.19
N ALA A 222 -7.79 7.27 7.48
CA ALA A 222 -8.30 5.91 7.67
C ALA A 222 -7.72 5.34 8.97
N ASP A 223 -8.60 4.86 9.86
CA ASP A 223 -8.19 4.25 11.12
C ASP A 223 -8.15 2.71 11.01
N ILE A 224 -7.00 2.14 11.39
CA ILE A 224 -6.74 0.70 11.37
C ILE A 224 -7.60 -0.07 12.39
N HIS A 225 -8.21 0.59 13.37
CA HIS A 225 -9.04 -0.08 14.38
C HIS A 225 -10.23 -0.84 13.77
N ILE A 226 -10.66 -0.50 12.55
CA ILE A 226 -11.65 -1.26 11.78
C ILE A 226 -11.11 -2.65 11.38
N LEU A 227 -9.81 -2.71 11.04
CA LEU A 227 -9.09 -3.90 10.63
C LEU A 227 -8.46 -4.67 11.80
N TRP A 228 -8.54 -4.16 13.05
CA TRP A 228 -7.91 -4.83 14.18
C TRP A 228 -8.56 -6.21 14.43
N PRO A 229 -7.78 -7.31 14.46
CA PRO A 229 -8.31 -8.65 14.68
C PRO A 229 -9.04 -8.73 16.01
N LEU A 230 -10.15 -9.47 16.06
CA LEU A 230 -10.57 -10.03 17.33
C LEU A 230 -9.61 -11.21 17.56
N TYR A 231 -8.76 -11.10 18.58
CA TYR A 231 -7.81 -12.18 18.90
C TYR A 231 -8.59 -13.48 19.10
N GLY A 232 -8.17 -14.53 18.39
CA GLY A 232 -8.80 -15.84 18.32
C GLY A 232 -8.01 -16.76 17.39
N ASP A 233 -8.62 -17.85 16.91
CA ASP A 233 -7.91 -18.88 16.12
C ASP A 233 -7.50 -18.45 14.70
N ASN A 234 -7.91 -17.25 14.26
CA ASN A 234 -7.62 -16.74 12.93
C ASN A 234 -6.59 -15.58 12.96
N LYS A 235 -5.77 -15.50 11.91
CA LYS A 235 -4.91 -14.35 11.59
C LYS A 235 -5.37 -13.69 10.31
N ASP A 236 -5.27 -12.37 10.28
CA ASP A 236 -5.45 -11.57 9.08
C ASP A 236 -4.09 -11.49 8.33
N ILE A 237 -4.10 -11.77 7.03
CA ILE A 237 -2.89 -11.83 6.19
C ILE A 237 -3.06 -10.88 5.01
N LEU A 238 -2.08 -10.01 4.80
CA LEU A 238 -2.04 -9.06 3.69
C LEU A 238 -1.13 -9.56 2.59
N HIS A 239 -1.64 -9.54 1.36
CA HIS A 239 -0.85 -9.62 0.13
C HIS A 239 -1.09 -8.35 -0.68
N GLU A 240 -0.12 -7.96 -1.51
CA GLU A 240 -0.29 -6.87 -2.48
C GLU A 240 0.39 -7.25 -3.79
N TYR A 241 -0.39 -7.16 -4.87
CA TYR A 241 0.04 -7.50 -6.22
C TYR A 241 -0.03 -6.26 -7.09
N PHE A 242 1.06 -5.97 -7.79
CA PHE A 242 1.19 -4.86 -8.73
C PHE A 242 1.06 -5.39 -10.14
N VAL A 243 0.06 -4.89 -10.86
CA VAL A 243 -0.33 -5.38 -12.18
C VAL A 243 -0.30 -4.22 -13.17
N PRO A 244 0.32 -4.38 -14.35
CA PRO A 244 0.21 -3.42 -15.44
C PRO A 244 -1.26 -3.06 -15.71
N LYS A 245 -1.56 -1.77 -15.89
CA LYS A 245 -2.96 -1.30 -15.94
C LYS A 245 -3.79 -1.95 -17.04
N ASN A 246 -3.18 -2.30 -18.17
CA ASN A 246 -3.80 -2.99 -19.30
C ASN A 246 -4.04 -4.49 -19.06
N LYS A 247 -3.42 -5.09 -18.03
CA LYS A 247 -3.55 -6.51 -17.67
C LYS A 247 -4.44 -6.77 -16.46
N LEU A 248 -5.07 -5.72 -15.90
CA LEU A 248 -5.91 -5.84 -14.70
C LEU A 248 -7.01 -6.90 -14.86
N ASN A 249 -7.76 -6.89 -15.97
CA ASN A 249 -8.88 -7.82 -16.17
C ASN A 249 -8.41 -9.27 -16.32
N ASP A 250 -7.27 -9.49 -16.99
CA ASP A 250 -6.64 -10.80 -17.12
C ASP A 250 -6.23 -11.32 -15.74
N PHE A 251 -5.57 -10.48 -14.93
CA PHE A 251 -5.17 -10.83 -13.58
C PHE A 251 -6.36 -11.11 -12.67
N LEU A 252 -7.43 -10.28 -12.71
CA LEU A 252 -8.63 -10.52 -11.90
C LEU A 252 -9.29 -11.86 -12.23
N SER A 253 -9.26 -12.28 -13.50
CA SER A 253 -9.77 -13.58 -13.94
C SER A 253 -8.93 -14.74 -13.39
N LEU A 254 -7.60 -14.65 -13.47
CA LEU A 254 -6.68 -15.62 -12.87
C LEU A 254 -6.83 -15.67 -11.35
N PHE A 255 -6.86 -14.51 -10.70
CA PHE A 255 -6.98 -14.36 -9.26
C PHE A 255 -8.28 -14.94 -8.73
N LYS A 256 -9.42 -14.70 -9.41
CA LYS A 256 -10.72 -15.33 -9.09
C LYS A 256 -10.59 -16.85 -9.09
N ARG A 257 -9.97 -17.43 -10.13
CA ARG A 257 -9.77 -18.89 -10.23
C ARG A 257 -8.93 -19.43 -9.08
N GLN A 258 -7.82 -18.77 -8.73
CA GLN A 258 -6.96 -19.23 -7.63
C GLN A 258 -7.67 -19.13 -6.26
N VAL A 259 -8.39 -18.03 -6.01
CA VAL A 259 -9.16 -17.85 -4.76
C VAL A 259 -10.21 -18.95 -4.59
N ILE A 260 -10.88 -19.35 -5.68
CA ILE A 260 -11.88 -20.43 -5.67
C ILE A 260 -11.18 -21.79 -5.49
N LYS A 261 -10.14 -22.09 -6.30
CA LYS A 261 -9.41 -23.36 -6.28
C LYS A 261 -8.87 -23.71 -4.89
N PHE A 262 -8.31 -22.74 -4.19
CA PHE A 262 -7.71 -22.94 -2.87
C PHE A 262 -8.68 -22.65 -1.71
N ASP A 263 -9.95 -22.34 -1.99
CA ASP A 263 -10.96 -21.89 -1.02
C ASP A 263 -10.39 -20.86 -0.04
N MET A 264 -9.90 -19.74 -0.59
CA MET A 264 -9.32 -18.65 0.19
C MET A 264 -10.39 -17.77 0.80
N ASN A 265 -10.29 -17.52 2.10
CA ASN A 265 -11.19 -16.59 2.77
C ASN A 265 -10.71 -15.14 2.62
N ILE A 266 -10.99 -14.56 1.46
CA ILE A 266 -10.68 -13.17 1.14
C ILE A 266 -11.72 -12.23 1.77
N LEU A 267 -11.25 -11.23 2.52
CA LEU A 267 -12.08 -10.24 3.22
C LEU A 267 -12.15 -8.92 2.47
N ASN A 268 -11.11 -8.55 1.73
CA ASN A 268 -11.05 -7.25 1.07
C ASN A 268 -10.07 -7.30 -0.10
N VAL A 269 -10.42 -6.64 -1.20
CA VAL A 269 -9.46 -6.28 -2.26
C VAL A 269 -9.64 -4.82 -2.60
N THR A 270 -8.59 -4.04 -2.38
CA THR A 270 -8.55 -2.61 -2.71
C THR A 270 -7.60 -2.37 -3.87
N ILE A 271 -8.07 -1.67 -4.90
CA ILE A 271 -7.26 -1.34 -6.09
C ILE A 271 -6.75 0.10 -5.93
N ARG A 272 -5.45 0.34 -6.15
CA ARG A 272 -4.84 1.68 -6.08
C ARG A 272 -3.95 1.88 -7.30
N GLU A 273 -3.93 3.09 -7.85
CA GLU A 273 -2.91 3.44 -8.85
C GLU A 273 -1.58 3.70 -8.16
N VAL A 274 -0.49 3.27 -8.80
CA VAL A 274 0.87 3.70 -8.46
C VAL A 274 1.62 3.97 -9.76
N LYS A 275 2.33 5.10 -9.83
CA LYS A 275 3.21 5.40 -10.96
C LYS A 275 4.52 4.64 -10.84
N LYS A 276 5.21 4.51 -11.98
CA LYS A 276 6.53 3.93 -12.06
C LYS A 276 7.47 4.50 -10.98
N ASP A 277 8.21 3.63 -10.32
CA ASP A 277 9.29 4.00 -9.41
C ASP A 277 10.63 3.95 -10.14
N ASP A 278 11.21 5.12 -10.38
CA ASP A 278 12.54 5.27 -10.97
C ASP A 278 13.63 5.49 -9.89
N ILE A 279 13.26 5.50 -8.60
CA ILE A 279 14.15 5.84 -7.50
C ILE A 279 14.65 4.61 -6.76
N SER A 280 13.80 3.72 -6.25
CA SER A 280 14.33 2.60 -5.44
C SER A 280 15.14 1.61 -6.28
N MET A 281 16.10 0.92 -5.65
CA MET A 281 16.85 -0.15 -6.30
C MET A 281 16.01 -1.40 -6.58
N LEU A 282 14.98 -1.66 -5.76
CA LEU A 282 14.07 -2.79 -5.90
C LEU A 282 12.63 -2.28 -6.12
N PRO A 283 12.33 -1.71 -7.30
CA PRO A 283 11.03 -1.11 -7.56
C PRO A 283 9.95 -2.19 -7.76
N PHE A 284 8.91 -2.15 -6.93
CA PHE A 284 7.68 -2.93 -7.16
C PHE A 284 6.77 -2.26 -8.22
N ALA A 285 6.99 -0.99 -8.57
CA ALA A 285 6.23 -0.32 -9.62
C ALA A 285 7.15 -0.15 -10.85
N LYS A 286 7.29 -1.20 -11.65
CA LYS A 286 8.17 -1.20 -12.85
C LYS A 286 7.66 -0.29 -13.97
N GLU A 287 6.37 -0.02 -13.96
CA GLU A 287 5.66 0.91 -14.82
C GLU A 287 4.44 1.49 -14.07
N ASP A 288 3.56 2.16 -14.80
CA ASP A 288 2.26 2.56 -14.30
C ASP A 288 1.38 1.34 -14.00
N MET A 289 1.15 1.05 -12.73
CA MET A 289 0.47 -0.18 -12.30
C MET A 289 -0.77 0.11 -11.45
N PHE A 290 -1.61 -0.92 -11.33
CA PHE A 290 -2.58 -1.03 -10.26
C PHE A 290 -2.06 -1.98 -9.18
N ALA A 291 -2.05 -1.53 -7.94
CA ALA A 291 -1.79 -2.34 -6.76
C ALA A 291 -3.12 -2.90 -6.23
N LEU A 292 -3.18 -4.21 -6.01
CA LEU A 292 -4.32 -4.93 -5.45
C LEU A 292 -3.97 -5.39 -4.04
N VAL A 293 -4.51 -4.70 -3.04
CA VAL A 293 -4.27 -5.00 -1.63
C VAL A 293 -5.33 -5.95 -1.13
N CYS A 294 -4.89 -7.17 -0.87
CA CYS A 294 -5.73 -8.31 -0.57
C CYS A 294 -5.59 -8.67 0.90
N LEU A 295 -6.71 -8.66 1.62
CA LEU A 295 -6.76 -9.08 3.01
C LEU A 295 -7.46 -10.44 3.09
N PHE A 296 -6.78 -11.42 3.65
CA PHE A 296 -7.28 -12.77 3.89
C PHE A 296 -7.44 -13.00 5.40
N SER A 297 -8.34 -13.91 5.76
CA SER A 297 -8.38 -14.48 7.12
C SER A 297 -8.07 -15.97 7.06
N GLN A 298 -7.19 -16.44 7.92
CA GLN A 298 -6.72 -17.82 7.91
C GLN A 298 -6.65 -18.38 9.34
N LYS A 299 -7.03 -19.65 9.51
CA LYS A 299 -6.78 -20.38 10.77
C LYS A 299 -5.27 -20.55 11.01
N GLN A 300 -4.87 -20.46 12.27
CA GLN A 300 -3.47 -20.61 12.70
C GLN A 300 -3.07 -22.09 12.85
N ASN A 301 -2.99 -22.83 11.75
CA ASN A 301 -2.50 -24.21 11.76
C ASN A 301 -1.69 -24.55 10.50
N GLN A 302 -0.90 -25.62 10.59
CA GLN A 302 0.02 -26.03 9.53
C GLN A 302 -0.69 -26.31 8.20
N GLN A 303 -1.86 -26.93 8.23
CA GLN A 303 -2.63 -27.23 7.01
C GLN A 303 -2.99 -25.94 6.25
N ASN A 304 -3.48 -24.93 6.96
CA ASN A 304 -3.83 -23.66 6.32
C ASN A 304 -2.59 -22.87 5.91
N GLU A 305 -1.48 -23.01 6.64
CA GLU A 305 -0.21 -22.39 6.29
C GLU A 305 0.32 -22.91 4.95
N THR A 306 0.39 -24.24 4.79
CA THR A 306 0.77 -24.87 3.53
C THR A 306 -0.21 -24.53 2.40
N LYS A 307 -1.50 -24.41 2.70
CA LYS A 307 -2.50 -23.97 1.71
C LYS A 307 -2.24 -22.53 1.24
N MET A 308 -1.92 -21.61 2.14
CA MET A 308 -1.60 -20.23 1.82
C MET A 308 -0.30 -20.13 1.03
N GLU A 309 0.72 -20.91 1.38
CA GLU A 309 1.98 -20.97 0.63
C GLU A 309 1.75 -21.45 -0.81
N ASN A 310 1.01 -22.54 -1.00
CA ASN A 310 0.68 -23.07 -2.32
C ASN A 310 -0.17 -22.10 -3.15
N PHE A 311 -1.15 -21.45 -2.51
CA PHE A 311 -1.93 -20.39 -3.14
C PHE A 311 -1.03 -19.23 -3.60
N THR A 312 -0.14 -18.76 -2.72
CA THR A 312 0.78 -17.65 -3.00
C THR A 312 1.69 -17.98 -4.17
N LYS A 313 2.36 -19.14 -4.15
CA LYS A 313 3.21 -19.57 -5.26
C LYS A 313 2.42 -19.62 -6.56
N SER A 314 1.22 -20.22 -6.56
CA SER A 314 0.41 -20.36 -7.76
C SER A 314 -0.09 -19.03 -8.34
N ILE A 315 -0.48 -18.05 -7.50
CA ILE A 315 -0.92 -16.74 -8.00
C ILE A 315 0.26 -15.87 -8.45
N LEU A 316 1.44 -16.04 -7.84
CA LEU A 316 2.65 -15.35 -8.29
C LEU A 316 3.11 -15.84 -9.67
N ASP A 317 2.99 -17.14 -9.97
CA ASP A 317 3.26 -17.65 -11.33
C ASP A 317 2.35 -17.00 -12.38
N ASP A 318 1.08 -16.81 -12.05
CA ASP A 318 0.11 -16.14 -12.92
C ASP A 318 0.40 -14.63 -13.06
N LEU A 319 0.80 -13.98 -11.96
CA LEU A 319 1.13 -12.56 -11.90
C LEU A 319 2.38 -12.23 -12.75
N LEU A 320 3.44 -13.03 -12.61
CA LEU A 320 4.71 -12.83 -13.32
C LEU A 320 4.56 -13.02 -14.83
N LYS A 321 3.67 -13.91 -15.29
CA LYS A 321 3.33 -14.05 -16.73
C LYS A 321 2.62 -12.83 -17.31
N LEU A 322 2.09 -11.95 -16.46
CA LEU A 322 1.46 -10.69 -16.84
C LEU A 322 2.38 -9.49 -16.59
N ASP A 323 3.68 -9.72 -16.46
CA ASP A 323 4.70 -8.70 -16.14
C ASP A 323 4.43 -7.96 -14.82
N GLY A 324 3.64 -8.58 -13.93
CA GLY A 324 3.35 -8.06 -12.61
C GLY A 324 4.47 -8.33 -11.61
N THR A 325 4.32 -7.76 -10.42
CA THR A 325 5.22 -7.99 -9.28
C THR A 325 4.45 -7.91 -7.96
N PHE A 326 5.07 -8.21 -6.84
CA PHE A 326 4.41 -8.35 -5.54
C PHE A 326 5.21 -7.64 -4.45
N TYR A 327 4.52 -7.21 -3.40
CA TYR A 327 5.16 -6.47 -2.33
C TYR A 327 5.95 -7.40 -1.38
N LEU A 328 7.22 -7.09 -1.13
CA LEU A 328 8.12 -7.90 -0.29
C LEU A 328 7.86 -7.89 1.24
N PRO A 329 7.22 -6.89 1.90
CA PRO A 329 7.14 -6.86 3.36
C PRO A 329 6.12 -7.87 3.95
N TYR A 330 5.55 -8.77 3.13
CA TYR A 330 4.56 -9.76 3.55
C TYR A 330 5.18 -11.14 3.77
N ARG A 331 4.36 -12.21 3.71
CA ARG A 331 4.80 -13.58 3.99
C ARG A 331 5.81 -14.05 2.94
N LEU A 332 6.90 -14.68 3.41
CA LEU A 332 7.99 -15.21 2.58
C LEU A 332 7.60 -16.56 1.94
N HIS A 333 6.51 -16.57 1.20
CA HIS A 333 5.94 -17.76 0.55
C HIS A 333 6.31 -17.89 -0.93
N TYR A 334 6.89 -16.85 -1.53
CA TYR A 334 7.41 -16.90 -2.90
C TYR A 334 8.63 -17.82 -3.00
N SER A 335 8.92 -18.36 -4.18
CA SER A 335 10.21 -19.02 -4.43
C SER A 335 11.32 -18.01 -4.75
N GLN A 336 12.57 -18.47 -4.76
CA GLN A 336 13.69 -17.62 -5.17
C GLN A 336 13.60 -17.23 -6.66
N ASP A 337 13.18 -18.15 -7.53
CA ASP A 337 12.99 -17.83 -8.97
C ASP A 337 11.88 -16.78 -9.18
N GLN A 338 10.79 -16.88 -8.41
CA GLN A 338 9.72 -15.89 -8.43
C GLN A 338 10.23 -14.53 -7.93
N LEU A 339 11.06 -14.52 -6.88
CA LEU A 339 11.67 -13.31 -6.35
C LEU A 339 12.59 -12.67 -7.40
N LEU A 340 13.47 -13.42 -8.05
CA LEU A 340 14.40 -12.86 -9.03
C LEU A 340 13.69 -12.38 -10.31
N ASN A 341 12.65 -13.10 -10.77
CA ASN A 341 11.83 -12.64 -11.88
C ASN A 341 11.12 -11.31 -11.53
N ALA A 342 10.56 -11.22 -10.32
CA ALA A 342 9.96 -9.99 -9.82
C ALA A 342 10.99 -8.86 -9.63
N TYR A 343 12.21 -9.17 -9.19
CA TYR A 343 13.25 -8.20 -8.81
C TYR A 343 14.62 -8.60 -9.38
N PRO A 344 14.86 -8.40 -10.68
CA PRO A 344 16.09 -8.85 -11.34
C PRO A 344 17.37 -8.17 -10.83
N ASP A 345 17.25 -6.98 -10.25
CA ASP A 345 18.38 -6.23 -9.65
C ASP A 345 18.72 -6.67 -8.22
N LEU A 346 18.02 -7.68 -7.67
CA LEU A 346 18.30 -8.22 -6.34
C LEU A 346 19.78 -8.65 -6.14
N PRO A 347 20.47 -9.31 -7.08
CA PRO A 347 21.88 -9.67 -6.90
C PRO A 347 22.79 -8.46 -6.71
N ASN A 348 22.57 -7.38 -7.48
CA ASN A 348 23.33 -6.13 -7.36
C ASN A 348 23.05 -5.44 -6.02
N TRP A 349 21.78 -5.43 -5.59
CA TRP A 349 21.38 -4.91 -4.30
C TRP A 349 22.03 -5.67 -3.13
N LEU A 350 22.10 -7.00 -3.21
CA LEU A 350 22.78 -7.85 -2.22
C LEU A 350 24.29 -7.64 -2.20
N LYS A 351 24.90 -7.49 -3.37
CA LYS A 351 26.33 -7.16 -3.50
C LYS A 351 26.64 -5.83 -2.84
N TYR A 352 25.83 -4.80 -3.09
CA TYR A 352 25.97 -3.49 -2.48
C TYR A 352 25.83 -3.55 -0.95
N LYS A 353 24.86 -4.33 -0.43
CA LYS A 353 24.70 -4.54 1.02
C LYS A 353 25.96 -5.10 1.68
N LYS A 354 26.64 -6.05 1.04
CA LYS A 354 27.90 -6.61 1.57
C LYS A 354 29.06 -5.61 1.50
N GLN A 355 29.05 -4.69 0.53
CA GLN A 355 30.09 -3.66 0.42
C GLN A 355 30.00 -2.62 1.53
N ILE A 356 28.80 -2.18 1.88
CA ILE A 356 28.62 -1.07 2.84
C ILE A 356 28.40 -1.51 4.29
N ASP A 357 28.10 -2.78 4.53
CA ASP A 357 27.97 -3.37 5.86
C ASP A 357 28.49 -4.82 5.81
N PRO A 358 29.83 -5.00 5.70
CA PRO A 358 30.48 -6.30 5.51
C PRO A 358 30.35 -7.22 6.73
N GLU A 359 30.27 -6.64 7.93
CA GLU A 359 30.06 -7.36 9.20
C GLU A 359 28.58 -7.73 9.44
N LEU A 360 27.69 -7.36 8.52
CA LEU A 360 26.25 -7.63 8.58
C LEU A 360 25.61 -7.17 9.90
N VAL A 361 25.99 -5.97 10.37
CA VAL A 361 25.42 -5.33 11.56
C VAL A 361 23.90 -5.22 11.42
N PHE A 362 23.41 -4.87 10.24
CA PHE A 362 21.98 -4.86 9.93
C PHE A 362 21.57 -6.15 9.22
N ASP A 363 21.08 -7.11 10.01
CA ASP A 363 20.55 -8.39 9.55
C ASP A 363 19.07 -8.57 9.89
N SER A 364 18.39 -9.46 9.17
CA SER A 364 17.03 -9.91 9.46
C SER A 364 16.76 -11.30 8.88
N LYS A 365 15.72 -11.98 9.38
CA LYS A 365 15.23 -13.23 8.76
C LYS A 365 14.85 -13.06 7.28
N PHE A 366 14.45 -11.85 6.87
CA PHE A 366 14.20 -11.53 5.47
C PHE A 366 15.50 -11.52 4.66
N TYR A 367 16.54 -10.83 5.14
CA TYR A 367 17.87 -10.84 4.49
C TYR A 367 18.43 -12.25 4.38
N GLN A 368 18.42 -13.01 5.48
CA GLN A 368 18.84 -14.41 5.50
C GLN A 368 18.05 -15.28 4.49
N TYR A 369 16.79 -14.96 4.25
CA TYR A 369 15.97 -15.67 3.27
C TYR A 369 16.39 -15.35 1.83
N ILE A 370 16.59 -14.07 1.49
CA ILE A 370 16.90 -13.63 0.13
C ILE A 370 18.36 -13.87 -0.28
N VAL A 371 19.29 -13.96 0.68
CA VAL A 371 20.72 -14.24 0.41
C VAL A 371 20.99 -15.70 0.07
N LYS A 372 20.11 -16.64 0.46
CA LYS A 372 20.28 -18.07 0.14
C LYS A 372 20.43 -18.35 -1.35
N TYR A 373 19.96 -17.44 -2.20
CA TYR A 373 20.14 -17.49 -3.65
C TYR A 373 21.60 -17.33 -4.11
N ASN A 374 22.45 -16.68 -3.31
CA ASN A 374 23.69 -16.09 -3.79
C ASN A 374 24.96 -16.82 -3.30
N GLN A 375 24.84 -18.04 -2.75
CA GLN A 375 26.00 -18.83 -2.32
C GLN A 375 26.78 -19.48 -3.48
N SER A 376 26.23 -19.49 -4.70
CA SER A 376 26.92 -19.99 -5.89
C SER A 376 27.63 -18.93 -6.74
N GLU A 377 27.31 -17.63 -6.57
CA GLU A 377 27.89 -16.52 -7.38
C GLU A 377 28.70 -15.51 -6.54
N LEU A 378 28.74 -15.66 -5.21
CA LEU A 378 29.51 -14.78 -4.30
C LEU A 378 30.83 -15.40 -3.80
N ASN A 379 31.27 -16.52 -4.39
CA ASN A 379 32.59 -17.13 -4.14
C ASN A 379 33.53 -16.87 -5.30
#